data_AF-A0A8J6NDD7-F1
#
_entry.id   AF-A0A8J6NDD7-F1
#
_cell.length_a   1.000
_cell.length_b   1.000
_cell.length_c   1.000
_cell.angle_alpha   90.00
_cell.angle_beta   90.00
_cell.angle_gamma   90.00
#
_symmetry.space_group_name_H-M   'P 1'
#
loop_
_entity.id
_entity.type
_entity.pdbx_description
1 polymer ?
#
loop_
_entity_poly.entity_id
_entity_poly.type
_entity_poly.pdbx_seq_one_letter_code
_entity_poly.pdbx_strand_id
1 'polypeptide(L)'
;MAHTPLNKNSRVGIVGIPPLDIIRHLNAVGAAIFDLDEPIVKVDIETAAPHLPRVYCAILRTAVINALHLDLDAIYIDVGPGKCDCALHVSTIFKDIVSIPVYPCRNTDTSAYGYPLSRTRMSLMEKFQKITRGVQSAKPYDLQKNAPCKPVAGFWGVPPRDFSLFELFPDRTHVYGWTRCMENKTPADTALESYFNPEVPTVFFSQSFCAKTALAKFLAAKHPKGLYLDIDVGCSSSAKAKIQAFLELSGVPYDLG
;
A
#
# COMPACT_ATOMS: atom_id res chain seq x y z
N MET A 1 21.72 -7.90 -15.95
CA MET A 1 21.32 -9.30 -15.66
C MET A 1 20.39 -9.74 -16.78
N ALA A 2 20.55 -10.94 -17.32
CA ALA A 2 19.66 -11.43 -18.38
C ALA A 2 18.29 -11.74 -17.76
N HIS A 3 17.27 -10.94 -18.11
CA HIS A 3 15.89 -11.20 -17.72
C HIS A 3 15.33 -12.31 -18.62
N THR A 4 14.51 -13.20 -18.07
CA THR A 4 13.70 -14.13 -18.86
C THR A 4 12.94 -13.32 -19.90
N PRO A 5 12.89 -13.74 -21.17
CA PRO A 5 12.19 -13.00 -22.21
C PRO A 5 10.68 -12.96 -21.89
N LEU A 6 10.22 -11.79 -21.44
CA LEU A 6 8.80 -11.53 -21.17
C LEU A 6 8.07 -11.18 -22.46
N ASN A 7 6.80 -11.54 -22.52
CA ASN A 7 5.93 -11.26 -23.66
C ASN A 7 4.50 -10.91 -23.20
N LYS A 8 3.59 -10.66 -24.14
CA LYS A 8 2.21 -10.26 -23.85
C LYS A 8 1.38 -11.26 -23.04
N ASN A 9 1.78 -12.54 -23.03
CA ASN A 9 1.09 -13.57 -22.26
C ASN A 9 1.72 -13.74 -20.87
N SER A 10 2.84 -13.06 -20.58
CA SER A 10 3.53 -13.20 -19.31
C SER A 10 2.69 -12.68 -18.16
N ARG A 11 2.69 -13.41 -17.06
CA ARG A 11 1.99 -13.14 -15.81
C ARG A 11 3.03 -12.83 -14.74
N VAL A 12 3.15 -11.58 -14.35
CA VAL A 12 4.25 -11.09 -13.51
C VAL A 12 3.72 -10.63 -12.16
N GLY A 13 4.25 -11.21 -11.09
CA GLY A 13 4.00 -10.74 -9.73
C GLY A 13 4.87 -9.54 -9.38
N ILE A 14 4.32 -8.57 -8.66
CA ILE A 14 5.08 -7.48 -8.05
C ILE A 14 4.84 -7.44 -6.54
N VAL A 15 5.87 -7.10 -5.77
CA VAL A 15 5.78 -6.83 -4.32
C VAL A 15 6.38 -5.46 -4.04
N GLY A 16 5.60 -4.58 -3.40
CA GLY A 16 5.93 -3.18 -3.31
C GLY A 16 5.79 -2.48 -4.66
N ILE A 17 6.63 -1.47 -4.89
CA ILE A 17 6.61 -0.70 -6.13
C ILE A 17 7.96 -0.85 -6.79
N PRO A 18 8.11 -1.77 -7.76
CA PRO A 18 9.30 -1.84 -8.59
C PRO A 18 9.60 -0.48 -9.24
N PRO A 19 10.87 -0.21 -9.60
CA PRO A 19 11.25 0.91 -10.46
C PRO A 19 10.30 1.12 -11.64
N LEU A 20 10.02 2.39 -11.95
CA LEU A 20 9.04 2.77 -12.96
C LEU A 20 9.43 2.31 -14.37
N ASP A 21 10.72 2.17 -14.65
CA ASP A 21 11.24 1.58 -15.90
C ASP A 21 10.85 0.10 -16.05
N ILE A 22 10.85 -0.69 -14.96
CA ILE A 22 10.33 -2.06 -14.95
C ILE A 22 8.84 -2.05 -15.25
N ILE A 23 8.05 -1.20 -14.57
CA ILE A 23 6.60 -1.11 -14.83
C ILE A 23 6.32 -0.67 -16.28
N ARG A 24 7.09 0.28 -16.82
CA ARG A 24 7.00 0.70 -18.24
C ARG A 24 7.29 -0.45 -19.18
N HIS A 25 8.35 -1.21 -18.92
CA HIS A 25 8.69 -2.37 -19.73
C HIS A 25 7.57 -3.42 -19.73
N LEU A 26 7.07 -3.78 -18.55
CA LEU A 26 5.95 -4.73 -18.40
C LEU A 26 4.69 -4.24 -19.11
N ASN A 27 4.34 -2.96 -18.98
CA ASN A 27 3.22 -2.34 -19.70
C ASN A 27 3.44 -2.35 -21.22
N ALA A 28 4.67 -2.11 -21.71
CA ALA A 28 5.00 -2.05 -23.13
C ALA A 28 4.95 -3.41 -23.82
N VAL A 29 5.41 -4.48 -23.14
CA VAL A 29 5.29 -5.85 -23.67
C VAL A 29 3.88 -6.42 -23.54
N GLY A 30 3.00 -5.75 -22.79
CA GLY A 30 1.61 -6.17 -22.56
C GLY A 30 1.47 -7.27 -21.53
N ALA A 31 2.42 -7.43 -20.60
CA ALA A 31 2.35 -8.43 -19.54
C ALA A 31 1.20 -8.13 -18.57
N ALA A 32 0.58 -9.19 -18.02
CA ALA A 32 -0.37 -9.08 -16.93
C ALA A 32 0.39 -8.92 -15.61
N ILE A 33 0.16 -7.83 -14.89
CA ILE A 33 0.83 -7.54 -13.61
C ILE A 33 -0.12 -7.87 -12.46
N PHE A 34 0.37 -8.61 -11.47
CA PHE A 34 -0.34 -8.97 -10.26
C PHE A 34 0.35 -8.34 -9.05
N ASP A 35 -0.34 -7.44 -8.35
CA ASP A 35 0.16 -6.90 -7.08
C ASP A 35 0.01 -7.94 -5.97
N LEU A 36 1.11 -8.61 -5.63
CA LEU A 36 1.10 -9.68 -4.64
C LEU A 36 0.90 -9.16 -3.22
N ASP A 37 0.98 -7.84 -2.97
CA ASP A 37 0.61 -7.26 -1.68
C ASP A 37 -0.92 -7.30 -1.43
N GLU A 38 -1.74 -7.45 -2.48
CA GLU A 38 -3.21 -7.52 -2.37
C GLU A 38 -3.70 -8.96 -2.12
N PRO A 39 -4.81 -9.17 -1.37
CA PRO A 39 -5.37 -10.51 -1.13
C PRO A 39 -6.11 -11.07 -2.35
N ILE A 40 -5.39 -11.37 -3.44
CA ILE A 40 -5.90 -11.89 -4.71
C ILE A 40 -6.49 -13.30 -4.52
N VAL A 41 -5.74 -14.16 -3.83
CA VAL A 41 -6.12 -15.56 -3.58
C VAL A 41 -6.93 -15.65 -2.28
N LYS A 42 -8.11 -16.28 -2.36
CA LYS A 42 -9.02 -16.48 -1.23
C LYS A 42 -8.68 -17.75 -0.43
N VAL A 43 -7.53 -17.74 0.21
CA VAL A 43 -7.11 -18.80 1.16
C VAL A 43 -6.81 -18.19 2.52
N ASP A 44 -6.81 -19.03 3.56
CA ASP A 44 -6.45 -18.61 4.92
C ASP A 44 -5.02 -18.07 4.96
N ILE A 45 -4.82 -16.93 5.64
CA ILE A 45 -3.50 -16.32 5.81
C ILE A 45 -2.53 -17.22 6.58
N GLU A 46 -3.05 -18.17 7.37
CA GLU A 46 -2.26 -19.17 8.07
C GLU A 46 -1.54 -20.14 7.14
N THR A 47 -1.94 -20.25 5.87
CA THR A 47 -1.21 -21.06 4.88
C THR A 47 0.19 -20.51 4.58
N ALA A 48 0.48 -19.25 4.91
CA ALA A 48 1.84 -18.70 4.85
C ALA A 48 2.76 -19.18 5.98
N ALA A 49 2.22 -19.69 7.10
CA ALA A 49 2.96 -19.97 8.33
C ALA A 49 4.14 -20.95 8.19
N PRO A 50 4.12 -21.97 7.29
CA PRO A 50 5.27 -22.83 7.04
C PRO A 50 6.48 -22.09 6.44
N HIS A 51 6.26 -20.93 5.81
CA HIS A 51 7.29 -20.18 5.08
C HIS A 51 7.64 -18.85 5.75
N LEU A 52 6.70 -18.25 6.47
CA LEU A 52 6.91 -17.02 7.24
C LEU A 52 6.29 -17.12 8.63
N PRO A 53 6.98 -16.63 9.69
CA PRO A 53 6.41 -16.57 11.02
C PRO A 53 5.08 -15.82 11.07
N ARG A 54 4.18 -16.20 11.98
CA ARG A 54 2.89 -15.49 12.20
C ARG A 54 3.06 -14.01 12.54
N VAL A 55 4.19 -13.66 13.14
CA VAL A 55 4.59 -12.30 13.52
C VAL A 55 5.25 -11.52 12.38
N TYR A 56 5.10 -11.95 11.12
CA TYR A 56 5.37 -11.14 9.95
C TYR A 56 4.14 -10.34 9.53
N CYS A 57 4.35 -9.18 8.90
CA CYS A 57 3.23 -8.34 8.49
C CYS A 57 2.31 -9.07 7.50
N ALA A 58 1.00 -8.86 7.65
CA ALA A 58 -0.03 -9.54 6.86
C ALA A 58 0.12 -9.33 5.34
N ILE A 59 0.68 -8.19 4.92
CA ILE A 59 0.95 -7.88 3.51
C ILE A 59 1.98 -8.86 2.92
N LEU A 60 3.11 -9.08 3.60
CA LEU A 60 4.13 -10.01 3.11
C LEU A 60 3.72 -11.48 3.22
N ARG A 61 2.92 -11.83 4.23
CA ARG A 61 2.26 -13.15 4.31
C ARG A 61 1.30 -13.36 3.13
N THR A 62 0.57 -12.32 2.74
CA THR A 62 -0.30 -12.32 1.55
C THR A 62 0.52 -12.49 0.27
N ALA A 63 1.67 -11.82 0.15
CA ALA A 63 2.57 -11.98 -0.99
C ALA A 63 3.09 -13.42 -1.14
N VAL A 64 3.45 -14.09 -0.04
CA VAL A 64 3.80 -15.53 -0.05
C VAL A 64 2.64 -16.38 -0.56
N ILE A 65 1.45 -16.16 -0.05
CA ILE A 65 0.26 -16.91 -0.47
C ILE A 65 0.02 -16.75 -1.97
N ASN A 66 0.02 -15.52 -2.47
CA ASN A 66 -0.19 -15.27 -3.88
C ASN A 66 0.91 -15.93 -4.73
N ALA A 67 2.18 -15.83 -4.32
CA ALA A 67 3.30 -16.44 -5.05
C ALA A 67 3.20 -17.97 -5.15
N LEU A 68 2.63 -18.64 -4.13
CA LEU A 68 2.47 -20.09 -4.11
C LEU A 68 1.25 -20.60 -4.90
N HIS A 69 0.25 -19.74 -5.14
CA HIS A 69 -1.04 -20.16 -5.70
C HIS A 69 -1.33 -19.57 -7.08
N LEU A 70 -0.66 -18.49 -7.47
CA LEU A 70 -0.80 -17.91 -8.80
C LEU A 70 0.20 -18.56 -9.75
N ASP A 71 -0.28 -18.90 -10.94
CA ASP A 71 0.58 -19.24 -12.08
C ASP A 71 1.24 -17.95 -12.59
N LEU A 72 2.53 -17.78 -12.30
CA LEU A 72 3.32 -16.58 -12.61
C LEU A 72 4.58 -17.00 -13.37
N ASP A 73 5.09 -16.16 -14.26
CA ASP A 73 6.33 -16.39 -15.00
C ASP A 73 7.55 -15.75 -14.32
N ALA A 74 7.32 -14.72 -13.50
CA ALA A 74 8.37 -14.01 -12.77
C ALA A 74 7.78 -13.19 -11.61
N ILE A 75 8.62 -12.87 -10.63
CA ILE A 75 8.31 -11.95 -9.54
C ILE A 75 9.35 -10.83 -9.48
N TYR A 76 8.90 -9.58 -9.43
CA TYR A 76 9.73 -8.42 -9.08
C TYR A 76 9.41 -7.96 -7.67
N ILE A 77 10.40 -7.89 -6.79
CA ILE A 77 10.20 -7.51 -5.39
C ILE A 77 11.09 -6.33 -5.05
N ASP A 78 10.49 -5.22 -4.62
CA ASP A 78 11.23 -4.05 -4.13
C ASP A 78 11.80 -4.37 -2.75
N VAL A 79 13.14 -4.47 -2.69
CA VAL A 79 13.92 -4.70 -1.46
C VAL A 79 14.69 -3.44 -1.05
N GLY A 80 14.35 -2.31 -1.67
CA GLY A 80 14.97 -1.01 -1.43
C GLY A 80 14.31 -0.20 -0.32
N PRO A 81 14.76 1.07 -0.16
CA PRO A 81 14.20 1.99 0.84
C PRO A 81 12.72 2.33 0.61
N GLY A 82 12.21 2.08 -0.60
CA GLY A 82 10.79 2.21 -0.93
C GLY A 82 9.91 1.17 -0.25
N LYS A 83 10.47 0.07 0.26
CA LYS A 83 9.75 -0.98 0.99
C LYS A 83 10.35 -1.14 2.40
N CYS A 84 10.67 -2.36 2.82
CA CYS A 84 11.23 -2.66 4.14
C CYS A 84 12.17 -3.86 4.08
N ASP A 85 13.04 -4.01 5.08
CA ASP A 85 13.98 -5.14 5.17
C ASP A 85 13.27 -6.50 5.29
N CYS A 86 12.03 -6.53 5.80
CA CYS A 86 11.20 -7.73 5.77
C CYS A 86 10.96 -8.22 4.33
N ALA A 87 10.81 -7.31 3.35
CA ALA A 87 10.66 -7.69 1.95
C ALA A 87 11.96 -8.25 1.36
N LEU A 88 13.13 -7.78 1.83
CA LEU A 88 14.42 -8.39 1.47
C LEU A 88 14.48 -9.86 1.91
N HIS A 89 14.08 -10.16 3.15
CA HIS A 89 14.05 -11.55 3.64
C HIS A 89 13.04 -12.41 2.87
N VAL A 90 11.86 -11.87 2.56
CA VAL A 90 10.87 -12.56 1.72
C VAL A 90 11.40 -12.83 0.33
N SER A 91 12.17 -11.91 -0.27
CA SER A 91 12.82 -12.14 -1.56
C SER A 91 13.78 -13.32 -1.53
N THR A 92 14.51 -13.52 -0.43
CA THR A 92 15.37 -14.71 -0.25
C THR A 92 14.53 -15.98 -0.17
N ILE A 93 13.46 -15.97 0.63
CA ILE A 93 12.56 -17.12 0.79
C ILE A 93 11.90 -17.49 -0.55
N PHE A 94 11.43 -16.51 -1.32
CA PHE A 94 10.84 -16.75 -2.64
C PHE A 94 11.75 -17.57 -3.56
N LYS A 95 13.06 -17.32 -3.57
CA LYS A 95 14.00 -18.05 -4.43
C LYS A 95 14.02 -19.56 -4.15
N ASP A 96 13.65 -19.97 -2.94
CA ASP A 96 13.65 -21.37 -2.53
C ASP A 96 12.26 -22.02 -2.65
N ILE A 97 11.18 -21.24 -2.45
CA ILE A 97 9.82 -21.78 -2.39
C ILE A 97 9.04 -21.72 -3.71
N VAL A 98 9.48 -20.93 -4.69
CA VAL A 98 8.90 -20.91 -6.04
C VAL A 98 9.91 -21.35 -7.09
N SER A 99 9.44 -22.00 -8.15
CA SER A 99 10.29 -22.49 -9.25
C SER A 99 10.58 -21.43 -10.33
N ILE A 100 10.05 -20.22 -10.16
CA ILE A 100 10.09 -19.15 -11.15
C ILE A 100 11.14 -18.09 -10.78
N PRO A 101 11.66 -17.33 -11.75
CA PRO A 101 12.61 -16.26 -11.49
C PRO A 101 12.07 -15.20 -10.52
N VAL A 102 12.86 -14.87 -9.50
CA VAL A 102 12.61 -13.80 -8.54
C VAL A 102 13.68 -12.72 -8.69
N TYR A 103 13.25 -11.53 -9.09
CA TYR A 103 14.11 -10.37 -9.34
C TYR A 103 13.98 -9.35 -8.20
N PRO A 104 14.91 -9.34 -7.23
CA PRO A 104 15.00 -8.24 -6.29
C PRO A 104 15.37 -6.95 -7.04
N CYS A 105 14.60 -5.90 -6.80
CA CYS A 105 14.82 -4.57 -7.35
C CYS A 105 14.86 -3.54 -6.23
N ARG A 106 15.33 -2.33 -6.53
CA ARG A 106 15.36 -1.22 -5.57
C ARG A 106 14.78 -0.01 -6.25
N ASN A 107 13.63 0.45 -5.78
CA ASN A 107 13.04 1.67 -6.32
C ASN A 107 13.69 2.91 -5.67
N THR A 108 14.40 3.67 -6.50
CA THR A 108 15.04 4.95 -6.15
C THR A 108 14.53 6.10 -7.02
N ASP A 109 13.34 5.95 -7.62
CA ASP A 109 12.75 6.98 -8.47
C ASP A 109 12.45 8.24 -7.65
N THR A 110 12.82 9.39 -8.21
CA THR A 110 12.61 10.72 -7.61
C THR A 110 11.69 11.61 -8.44
N SER A 111 11.35 11.18 -9.67
CA SER A 111 10.47 11.92 -10.56
C SER A 111 9.00 11.71 -10.15
N ALA A 112 8.44 12.72 -9.49
CA ALA A 112 7.08 12.69 -8.96
C ALA A 112 6.01 12.70 -10.07
N TYR A 113 5.03 11.80 -9.95
CA TYR A 113 3.80 11.82 -10.76
C TYR A 113 2.67 12.65 -10.14
N GLY A 114 2.86 13.11 -8.90
CA GLY A 114 1.83 13.77 -8.10
C GLY A 114 0.91 12.78 -7.39
N TYR A 115 0.05 13.33 -6.52
CA TYR A 115 -0.89 12.56 -5.70
C TYR A 115 -2.32 13.15 -5.73
N PRO A 116 -2.95 13.26 -6.91
CA PRO A 116 -4.29 13.86 -7.03
C PRO A 116 -5.41 13.05 -6.35
N LEU A 117 -5.41 11.72 -6.42
CA LEU A 117 -6.39 10.82 -5.78
C LEU A 117 -6.39 10.99 -4.26
N SER A 118 -5.21 11.13 -3.65
CA SER A 118 -5.06 11.39 -2.21
C SER A 118 -5.77 12.65 -1.73
N ARG A 119 -6.09 13.60 -2.62
CA ARG A 119 -6.70 14.91 -2.27
C ARG A 119 -8.08 15.15 -2.89
N THR A 120 -8.54 14.30 -3.78
CA THR A 120 -9.84 14.49 -4.44
C THR A 120 -10.99 14.11 -3.51
N ARG A 121 -12.20 14.61 -3.76
CA ARG A 121 -13.40 14.17 -3.00
C ARG A 121 -13.85 12.81 -3.54
N MET A 122 -13.68 11.76 -2.74
CA MET A 122 -13.93 10.37 -3.11
C MET A 122 -13.87 9.52 -1.85
N SER A 123 -14.69 8.48 -1.77
CA SER A 123 -14.67 7.53 -0.65
C SER A 123 -13.24 7.02 -0.40
N LEU A 124 -12.88 6.84 0.87
CA LEU A 124 -11.53 6.42 1.22
C LEU A 124 -11.21 5.03 0.63
N MET A 125 -12.20 4.14 0.59
CA MET A 125 -12.16 2.84 -0.09
C MET A 125 -11.74 2.99 -1.55
N GLU A 126 -12.45 3.80 -2.33
CA GLU A 126 -12.19 3.97 -3.77
C GLU A 126 -10.82 4.62 -4.02
N LYS A 127 -10.40 5.58 -3.17
CA LYS A 127 -9.05 6.18 -3.24
C LYS A 127 -7.97 5.11 -3.14
N PHE A 128 -8.03 4.28 -2.10
CA PHE A 128 -7.03 3.24 -1.88
C PHE A 128 -7.03 2.22 -3.02
N GLN A 129 -8.20 1.75 -3.46
CA GLN A 129 -8.30 0.83 -4.61
C GLN A 129 -7.69 1.41 -5.89
N LYS A 130 -7.92 2.69 -6.18
CA LYS A 130 -7.34 3.35 -7.36
C LYS A 130 -5.83 3.54 -7.22
N ILE A 131 -5.34 3.88 -6.02
CA ILE A 131 -3.91 4.05 -5.75
C ILE A 131 -3.17 2.71 -5.86
N THR A 132 -3.67 1.64 -5.23
CA THR A 132 -3.05 0.30 -5.29
C THR A 132 -3.06 -0.22 -6.72
N ARG A 133 -4.19 -0.15 -7.41
CA ARG A 133 -4.24 -0.50 -8.84
C ARG A 133 -3.29 0.34 -9.69
N GLY A 134 -3.10 1.60 -9.31
CA GLY A 134 -2.19 2.53 -9.97
C GLY A 134 -0.76 2.03 -10.03
N VAL A 135 -0.26 1.25 -9.05
CA VAL A 135 1.15 0.78 -9.01
C VAL A 135 1.51 -0.10 -10.20
N GLN A 136 0.54 -0.76 -10.82
CA GLN A 136 0.68 -1.61 -11.99
C GLN A 136 0.77 -0.80 -13.31
N SER A 137 0.62 0.53 -13.24
CA SER A 137 0.64 1.41 -14.41
C SER A 137 1.73 2.47 -14.33
N ALA A 138 2.43 2.66 -15.45
CA ALA A 138 3.37 3.75 -15.66
C ALA A 138 2.74 5.03 -16.27
N LYS A 139 1.42 5.06 -16.44
CA LYS A 139 0.71 6.22 -16.99
C LYS A 139 0.58 7.32 -15.92
N PRO A 140 0.88 8.60 -16.26
CA PRO A 140 0.58 9.72 -15.38
C PRO A 140 -0.92 9.86 -15.09
N TYR A 141 -1.27 10.50 -13.98
CA TYR A 141 -2.66 10.77 -13.63
C TYR A 141 -3.24 11.92 -14.43
N ASP A 142 -4.55 11.83 -14.70
CA ASP A 142 -5.34 12.93 -15.24
C ASP A 142 -5.69 13.91 -14.09
N LEU A 143 -4.97 15.03 -14.02
CA LEU A 143 -5.14 16.03 -12.96
C LEU A 143 -6.48 16.77 -13.04
N GLN A 144 -7.07 16.89 -14.24
CA GLN A 144 -8.35 17.58 -14.40
C GLN A 144 -9.51 16.77 -13.83
N LYS A 145 -9.48 15.44 -14.01
CA LYS A 145 -10.50 14.54 -13.44
C LYS A 145 -10.44 14.40 -11.92
N ASN A 146 -9.32 14.76 -11.30
CA ASN A 146 -9.05 14.52 -9.89
C ASN A 146 -8.73 15.85 -9.17
N ALA A 147 -9.61 16.83 -9.33
CA ALA A 147 -9.47 18.12 -8.67
C ALA A 147 -9.42 17.97 -7.13
N PRO A 148 -8.56 18.71 -6.42
CA PRO A 148 -8.43 18.59 -4.98
C PRO A 148 -9.66 19.17 -4.25
N CYS A 149 -9.95 18.65 -3.06
CA CYS A 149 -10.97 19.18 -2.16
C CYS A 149 -10.33 19.70 -0.85
N LYS A 150 -11.13 20.39 -0.02
CA LYS A 150 -10.70 20.76 1.34
C LYS A 150 -10.88 19.53 2.26
N PRO A 151 -9.84 19.09 3.00
CA PRO A 151 -9.97 17.94 3.87
C PRO A 151 -10.80 18.26 5.12
N VAL A 152 -11.52 17.25 5.61
CA VAL A 152 -12.15 17.28 6.94
C VAL A 152 -11.51 16.28 7.92
N ALA A 153 -10.80 15.30 7.38
CA ALA A 153 -10.05 14.29 8.13
C ALA A 153 -8.81 13.86 7.32
N GLY A 154 -7.87 13.21 8.00
CA GLY A 154 -6.70 12.59 7.41
C GLY A 154 -6.65 11.08 7.68
N PHE A 155 -6.13 10.34 6.71
CA PHE A 155 -5.69 8.96 6.90
C PHE A 155 -4.24 8.84 6.47
N TRP A 156 -3.34 8.62 7.42
CA TRP A 156 -1.94 8.33 7.18
C TRP A 156 -1.73 6.82 7.25
N GLY A 157 -1.07 6.21 6.27
CA GLY A 157 -0.70 4.80 6.40
C GLY A 157 -0.24 4.10 5.13
N VAL A 158 -0.03 2.80 5.27
CA VAL A 158 0.07 1.81 4.19
C VAL A 158 -1.33 1.29 3.83
N PRO A 159 -1.57 0.76 2.62
CA PRO A 159 -2.83 0.07 2.32
C PRO A 159 -3.08 -1.07 3.32
N PRO A 160 -4.21 -1.08 4.05
CA PRO A 160 -4.56 -2.15 4.98
C PRO A 160 -4.92 -3.42 4.22
N ARG A 161 -4.76 -4.59 4.84
CA ARG A 161 -5.30 -5.82 4.23
C ARG A 161 -6.84 -5.84 4.22
N ASP A 162 -7.46 -5.25 5.24
CA ASP A 162 -8.92 -5.14 5.40
C ASP A 162 -9.36 -3.69 5.15
N PHE A 163 -10.01 -3.45 4.01
CA PHE A 163 -10.47 -2.12 3.65
C PHE A 163 -11.78 -1.71 4.36
N SER A 164 -12.47 -2.60 5.10
CA SER A 164 -13.75 -2.29 5.74
C SER A 164 -13.66 -1.19 6.81
N LEU A 165 -12.46 -0.85 7.28
CA LEU A 165 -12.24 0.30 8.17
C LEU A 165 -12.46 1.65 7.47
N PHE A 166 -12.37 1.69 6.14
CA PHE A 166 -12.51 2.91 5.34
C PHE A 166 -13.94 3.42 5.26
N GLU A 167 -14.93 2.57 5.53
CA GLU A 167 -16.36 2.92 5.57
C GLU A 167 -16.68 3.96 6.67
N LEU A 168 -15.79 4.11 7.65
CA LEU A 168 -15.94 5.05 8.76
C LEU A 168 -15.52 6.48 8.41
N PHE A 169 -14.88 6.69 7.26
CA PHE A 169 -14.28 7.96 6.88
C PHE A 169 -15.12 8.70 5.84
N PRO A 170 -15.28 10.03 5.95
CA PRO A 170 -15.97 10.81 4.93
C PRO A 170 -15.17 10.89 3.63
N ASP A 171 -15.85 11.17 2.51
CA ASP A 171 -15.26 11.32 1.16
C ASP A 171 -14.18 12.41 1.06
N ARG A 172 -14.22 13.37 1.98
CA ARG A 172 -13.22 14.45 2.08
C ARG A 172 -12.04 14.10 2.99
N THR A 173 -11.83 12.82 3.26
CA THR A 173 -10.61 12.34 3.93
C THR A 173 -9.43 12.40 2.98
N HIS A 174 -8.37 13.11 3.33
CA HIS A 174 -7.12 13.11 2.55
C HIS A 174 -6.21 11.96 2.97
N VAL A 175 -5.48 11.41 2.01
CA VAL A 175 -4.52 10.32 2.23
C VAL A 175 -3.10 10.88 2.40
N TYR A 176 -2.39 10.36 3.40
CA TYR A 176 -1.00 10.65 3.76
C TYR A 176 -0.20 9.36 3.92
N GLY A 177 1.09 9.48 4.23
CA GLY A 177 1.96 8.34 4.46
C GLY A 177 2.37 7.62 3.19
N TRP A 178 2.79 6.36 3.35
CA TRP A 178 3.39 5.59 2.26
C TRP A 178 2.45 5.39 1.08
N THR A 179 1.14 5.26 1.31
CA THR A 179 0.13 5.17 0.23
C THR A 179 0.20 6.37 -0.71
N ARG A 180 0.48 7.57 -0.20
CA ARG A 180 0.66 8.75 -1.05
C ARG A 180 1.97 8.70 -1.84
N CYS A 181 3.04 8.14 -1.27
CA CYS A 181 4.28 7.89 -1.99
C CYS A 181 4.08 6.85 -3.11
N MET A 182 3.21 5.86 -2.88
CA MET A 182 2.81 4.89 -3.92
C MET A 182 2.13 5.59 -5.09
N GLU A 183 1.17 6.46 -4.78
CA GLU A 183 0.50 7.26 -5.79
C GLU A 183 1.52 8.08 -6.59
N ASN A 184 2.44 8.77 -5.89
CA ASN A 184 3.44 9.65 -6.46
C ASN A 184 4.54 8.96 -7.28
N LYS A 185 4.59 7.62 -7.29
CA LYS A 185 5.65 6.80 -7.91
C LYS A 185 7.04 6.96 -7.30
N THR A 186 7.13 7.46 -6.08
CA THR A 186 8.39 7.70 -5.36
C THR A 186 8.32 7.06 -3.96
N PRO A 187 8.25 5.72 -3.86
CA PRO A 187 7.97 5.02 -2.60
C PRO A 187 9.02 5.28 -1.51
N ALA A 188 10.23 5.71 -1.88
CA ALA A 188 11.33 6.04 -0.97
C ALA A 188 11.35 7.54 -0.54
N ASP A 189 10.36 8.34 -0.94
CA ASP A 189 10.28 9.75 -0.55
C ASP A 189 9.83 9.89 0.92
N THR A 190 10.82 9.98 1.80
CA THR A 190 10.62 10.06 3.26
C THR A 190 10.03 11.40 3.69
N ALA A 191 10.28 12.47 2.95
CA ALA A 191 9.70 13.79 3.23
C ALA A 191 8.21 13.77 2.94
N LEU A 192 7.81 13.22 1.79
CA LEU A 192 6.41 13.01 1.43
C LEU A 192 5.74 12.02 2.39
N GLU A 193 6.40 10.94 2.78
CA GLU A 193 5.83 9.97 3.72
C GLU A 193 5.59 10.60 5.11
N SER A 194 6.52 11.44 5.57
CA SER A 194 6.46 12.04 6.92
C SER A 194 5.50 13.21 7.02
N TYR A 195 5.08 13.79 5.89
CA TYR A 195 4.18 14.94 5.89
C TYR A 195 2.75 14.55 6.27
N PHE A 196 2.16 15.32 7.18
CA PHE A 196 0.73 15.31 7.52
C PHE A 196 0.21 16.76 7.62
N ASN A 197 -1.11 16.93 7.57
CA ASN A 197 -1.76 18.23 7.81
C ASN A 197 -2.19 18.34 9.28
N PRO A 198 -1.60 19.23 10.10
CA PRO A 198 -1.92 19.33 11.52
C PRO A 198 -3.32 19.89 11.81
N GLU A 199 -3.97 20.51 10.83
CA GLU A 199 -5.25 21.21 11.01
C GLU A 199 -6.46 20.27 11.05
N VAL A 200 -6.31 19.03 10.55
CA VAL A 200 -7.41 18.04 10.47
C VAL A 200 -7.13 16.83 11.35
N PRO A 201 -8.14 16.27 12.03
CA PRO A 201 -7.96 15.04 12.78
C PRO A 201 -7.48 13.92 11.85
N THR A 202 -6.42 13.23 12.24
CA THR A 202 -5.76 12.24 11.38
C THR A 202 -5.61 10.90 12.10
N VAL A 203 -6.07 9.83 11.46
CA VAL A 203 -5.77 8.46 11.88
C VAL A 203 -4.45 8.03 11.24
N PHE A 204 -3.50 7.63 12.08
CA PHE A 204 -2.21 7.09 11.72
C PHE A 204 -2.26 5.57 11.83
N PHE A 205 -2.51 4.95 10.69
CA PHE A 205 -2.69 3.52 10.55
C PHE A 205 -1.36 2.80 10.25
N SER A 206 -1.18 1.65 10.89
CA SER A 206 -0.16 0.68 10.51
C SER A 206 -0.71 -0.75 10.57
N GLN A 207 -0.32 -1.56 9.60
CA GLN A 207 -0.49 -3.00 9.67
C GLN A 207 0.42 -3.56 10.78
N SER A 208 -0.10 -4.39 11.69
CA SER A 208 0.72 -5.02 12.73
C SER A 208 1.93 -5.74 12.12
N PHE A 209 3.05 -5.69 12.85
CA PHE A 209 4.36 -6.20 12.41
C PHE A 209 4.95 -5.54 11.17
N CYS A 210 4.37 -4.45 10.66
CA CYS A 210 4.99 -3.63 9.63
C CYS A 210 6.07 -2.72 10.24
N ALA A 211 7.21 -2.55 9.57
CA ALA A 211 8.25 -1.60 9.97
C ALA A 211 7.75 -0.14 10.06
N LYS A 212 6.74 0.22 9.26
CA LYS A 212 6.15 1.57 9.24
C LYS A 212 5.39 1.92 10.53
N THR A 213 5.12 0.93 11.40
CA THR A 213 4.55 1.12 12.74
C THR A 213 5.31 2.17 13.55
N ALA A 214 6.66 2.16 13.49
CA ALA A 214 7.48 3.12 14.22
C ALA A 214 7.20 4.57 13.78
N LEU A 215 7.16 4.81 12.46
CA LEU A 215 6.88 6.13 11.90
C LEU A 215 5.43 6.56 12.18
N ALA A 216 4.46 5.66 12.00
CA ALA A 216 3.05 5.90 12.29
C ALA A 216 2.84 6.40 13.72
N LYS A 217 3.40 5.67 14.69
CA LYS A 217 3.30 5.99 16.11
C LYS A 217 3.99 7.31 16.46
N PHE A 218 5.16 7.56 15.88
CA PHE A 218 5.91 8.80 16.08
C PHE A 218 5.15 10.03 15.55
N LEU A 219 4.62 9.96 14.33
CA LEU A 219 3.88 11.06 13.73
C LEU A 219 2.54 11.29 14.45
N ALA A 220 1.85 10.23 14.85
CA ALA A 220 0.64 10.34 15.66
C ALA A 220 0.87 11.10 16.97
N ALA A 221 1.98 10.80 17.67
CA ALA A 221 2.35 11.47 18.91
C ALA A 221 2.70 12.95 18.73
N LYS A 222 3.15 13.35 17.53
CA LYS A 222 3.42 14.75 17.17
C LYS A 222 2.19 15.51 16.69
N HIS A 223 1.18 14.80 16.21
CA HIS A 223 0.00 15.41 15.61
C HIS A 223 -0.94 15.93 16.71
N PRO A 224 -1.42 17.20 16.64
CA PRO A 224 -2.24 17.79 17.69
C PRO A 224 -3.59 17.07 17.88
N LYS A 225 -4.10 16.45 16.82
CA LYS A 225 -5.34 15.65 16.78
C LYS A 225 -5.09 14.28 16.13
N GLY A 226 -4.11 13.51 16.64
CA GLY A 226 -3.67 12.26 16.04
C GLY A 226 -4.24 11.03 16.76
N LEU A 227 -4.73 10.04 16.01
CA LEU A 227 -5.06 8.71 16.52
C LEU A 227 -4.11 7.67 15.93
N TYR A 228 -3.27 7.06 16.75
CA TYR A 228 -2.53 5.87 16.34
C TYR A 228 -3.43 4.62 16.40
N LEU A 229 -3.39 3.83 15.34
CA LEU A 229 -4.12 2.58 15.20
C LEU A 229 -3.27 1.52 14.50
N ASP A 230 -3.09 0.38 15.16
CA ASP A 230 -2.57 -0.83 14.55
C ASP A 230 -3.63 -1.92 14.46
N ILE A 231 -3.64 -2.60 13.31
CA ILE A 231 -4.52 -3.73 13.04
C ILE A 231 -3.69 -4.80 12.35
N ASP A 232 -3.88 -6.04 12.78
CA ASP A 232 -3.35 -7.20 12.07
C ASP A 232 -4.30 -7.61 10.93
N VAL A 233 -4.71 -8.87 10.80
CA VAL A 233 -5.37 -9.37 9.59
C VAL A 233 -6.70 -8.68 9.27
N GLY A 234 -7.49 -8.32 10.28
CA GLY A 234 -8.82 -7.73 10.12
C GLY A 234 -9.18 -6.73 11.22
N CYS A 235 -10.04 -5.78 10.89
CA CYS A 235 -10.46 -4.70 11.79
C CYS A 235 -11.53 -5.19 12.77
N SER A 236 -11.18 -5.23 14.05
CA SER A 236 -12.12 -5.61 15.11
C SER A 236 -13.20 -4.54 15.33
N SER A 237 -14.35 -4.94 15.90
CA SER A 237 -15.41 -3.99 16.30
C SER A 237 -14.90 -2.89 17.23
N SER A 238 -13.98 -3.24 18.14
CA SER A 238 -13.31 -2.29 19.03
C SER A 238 -12.46 -1.27 18.26
N ALA A 239 -11.68 -1.72 17.27
CA ALA A 239 -10.91 -0.81 16.41
C ALA A 239 -11.82 0.13 15.62
N LYS A 240 -12.93 -0.38 15.06
CA LYS A 240 -13.93 0.45 14.36
C LYS A 240 -14.56 1.50 15.29
N ALA A 241 -14.98 1.10 16.49
CA ALA A 241 -15.55 2.01 17.48
C ALA A 241 -14.55 3.11 17.89
N LYS A 242 -13.26 2.77 18.03
CA LYS A 242 -12.20 3.73 18.34
C LYS A 242 -12.02 4.78 17.23
N ILE A 243 -12.01 4.37 15.96
CA ILE A 243 -11.95 5.28 14.81
C ILE A 243 -13.17 6.20 14.83
N GLN A 244 -14.37 5.61 14.94
CA GLN A 244 -15.63 6.33 14.89
C GLN A 244 -15.71 7.39 16.00
N ALA A 245 -15.48 7.00 17.26
CA ALA A 245 -15.48 7.93 18.39
C ALA A 245 -14.46 9.07 18.21
N PHE A 246 -13.26 8.76 17.70
CA PHE A 246 -12.25 9.78 17.44
C PHE A 246 -12.69 10.80 16.40
N LEU A 247 -13.29 10.36 15.28
CA LEU A 247 -13.78 11.25 14.23
C LEU A 247 -14.94 12.12 14.74
N GLU A 248 -15.92 11.50 15.42
CA GLU A 248 -17.07 12.20 16.00
C GLU A 248 -16.66 13.27 17.02
N LEU A 249 -15.83 12.89 18.00
CA LEU A 249 -15.35 13.80 19.06
C LEU A 249 -14.44 14.91 18.51
N SER A 250 -13.84 14.71 17.34
CA SER A 250 -13.06 15.72 16.64
C SER A 250 -13.91 16.67 15.78
N GLY A 251 -15.24 16.48 15.75
CA GLY A 251 -16.17 17.29 14.97
C GLY A 251 -16.12 17.02 13.47
N VAL A 252 -15.68 15.83 13.05
CA VAL A 252 -15.69 15.44 11.64
C VAL A 252 -17.14 15.22 11.19
N PRO A 253 -17.62 15.88 10.12
CA PRO A 253 -18.99 15.70 9.67
C PRO A 253 -19.20 14.31 9.10
N TYR A 254 -20.36 13.73 9.37
CA TYR A 254 -20.87 12.61 8.58
C TYR A 254 -21.25 13.14 7.20
N ASP A 255 -20.41 12.88 6.20
CA ASP A 255 -20.86 12.99 4.82
C ASP A 255 -21.76 11.76 4.58
N LEU A 256 -23.07 11.90 4.83
CA LEU A 256 -24.07 10.94 4.35
C LEU A 256 -23.92 10.92 2.83
N GLY A 257 -23.39 9.81 2.30
CA GLY A 257 -23.43 9.52 0.87
C GLY A 257 -24.86 9.50 0.35
#